data_AF-A0AA88WGR2-F1
#
_entry.id   AF-A0AA88WGR2-F1
#
_cell.length_a   1.000
_cell.length_b   1.000
_cell.length_c   1.000
_cell.angle_alpha   90.00
_cell.angle_beta   90.00
_cell.angle_gamma   90.00
#
_symmetry.space_group_name_H-M   'P 1'
#
loop_
_entity.id
_entity.type
_entity.pdbx_description
1 polymer ?
#
loop_
_entity_poly.entity_id
_entity_poly.type
_entity_poly.pdbx_seq_one_letter_code
_entity_poly.pdbx_strand_id
1 'polypeptide(L)'
;MVNENLGAICNAHVVHADLSEYGALDEKCLKLAELAALAVDFPKTGKDVIMPSQLKPKLYPDFMGKEEFKSYKSTIILGKLYRQVKDAYNEDVAASSELASLTGRIPYDRDLEIPGSTTFIAEAWNSRCIHDRQLIGLLGQYNVNREEEVVTGHIWSMPKNSSKKQGELKERLKHAYSAMRKESGKFSSIWTRILINLQRMKRISCTNRKRRHGTSRPDHMARASSGKGLKRELDKLGGLEIEKSYLALLDYG
;
A
#
# COMPACT_ATOMS: atom_id res chain seq x y z
N MET A 1 38.32 6.91 14.81
CA MET A 1 38.74 6.81 13.40
C MET A 1 38.19 5.52 12.85
N VAL A 2 37.19 5.60 11.97
CA VAL A 2 36.58 4.42 11.32
C VAL A 2 37.22 4.30 9.95
N ASN A 3 37.71 3.13 9.59
CA ASN A 3 38.27 2.89 8.26
C ASN A 3 37.14 2.96 7.22
N GLU A 4 37.05 4.07 6.49
CA GLU A 4 36.03 4.29 5.45
C GLU A 4 36.22 3.39 4.22
N ASN A 5 37.38 2.72 4.10
CA ASN A 5 37.73 1.97 2.89
C ASN A 5 37.14 0.56 2.86
N LEU A 6 36.74 -0.03 4.00
CA LEU A 6 36.21 -1.40 4.05
C LEU A 6 34.95 -1.54 3.18
N GLY A 7 34.01 -0.59 3.30
CA GLY A 7 32.78 -0.60 2.51
C GLY A 7 33.06 -0.50 1.00
N ALA A 8 34.05 0.30 0.60
CA ALA A 8 34.46 0.41 -0.80
C ALA A 8 35.10 -0.90 -1.32
N ILE A 9 35.91 -1.59 -0.50
CA ILE A 9 36.53 -2.89 -0.82
C ILE A 9 35.48 -3.97 -1.02
N CYS A 10 34.52 -4.09 -0.10
CA CYS A 10 33.45 -5.08 -0.23
C CYS A 10 32.60 -4.83 -1.48
N ASN A 11 32.25 -3.57 -1.78
CA ASN A 11 31.49 -3.24 -2.99
C ASN A 11 32.28 -3.57 -4.26
N ALA A 12 33.59 -3.29 -4.30
CA ALA A 12 34.42 -3.64 -5.44
C ALA A 12 34.51 -5.16 -5.65
N HIS A 13 34.63 -5.93 -4.57
CA HIS A 13 34.69 -7.39 -4.63
C HIS A 13 33.43 -7.97 -5.28
N VAL A 14 32.25 -7.50 -4.88
CA VAL A 14 30.97 -7.95 -5.48
C VAL A 14 30.94 -7.67 -6.98
N VAL A 15 31.43 -6.50 -7.41
CA VAL A 15 31.44 -6.14 -8.84
C VAL A 15 32.41 -7.01 -9.65
N HIS A 16 33.63 -7.25 -9.16
CA HIS A 16 34.59 -8.11 -9.88
C HIS A 16 34.15 -9.57 -9.90
N ALA A 17 33.49 -10.04 -8.83
CA ALA A 17 32.93 -11.39 -8.77
C ALA A 17 31.75 -11.58 -9.74
N ASP A 18 31.00 -10.53 -10.07
CA ASP A 18 29.93 -10.61 -11.07
C ASP A 18 30.47 -10.61 -12.51
N LEU A 19 31.59 -9.91 -12.75
CA LEU A 19 32.21 -9.79 -14.08
C LEU A 19 33.10 -10.97 -14.48
N SER A 20 33.76 -11.62 -13.51
CA SER A 20 34.65 -12.74 -13.80
C SER A 20 33.89 -14.06 -13.93
N GLU A 21 34.24 -14.87 -14.92
CA GLU A 21 33.70 -16.23 -15.09
C GLU A 21 34.05 -17.14 -13.90
N TYR A 22 35.19 -16.88 -13.25
CA TYR A 22 35.64 -17.59 -12.05
C TYR A 22 34.98 -17.07 -10.77
N GLY A 23 34.17 -16.02 -10.87
CA GLY A 23 33.44 -15.43 -9.75
C GLY A 23 34.37 -14.93 -8.63
N ALA A 24 34.16 -15.44 -7.41
CA ALA A 24 34.94 -15.07 -6.24
C ALA A 24 36.39 -15.64 -6.23
N LEU A 25 36.69 -16.61 -7.11
CA LEU A 25 38.03 -17.22 -7.20
C LEU A 25 38.97 -16.44 -8.14
N ASP A 26 38.49 -15.36 -8.75
CA ASP A 26 39.31 -14.48 -9.59
C ASP A 26 40.45 -13.86 -8.77
N GLU A 27 41.61 -13.66 -9.40
CA GLU A 27 42.77 -13.06 -8.72
C GLU A 27 42.47 -11.67 -8.15
N LYS A 28 41.59 -10.89 -8.80
CA LYS A 28 41.19 -9.57 -8.30
C LYS A 28 40.35 -9.68 -7.04
N CYS A 29 39.45 -10.65 -6.99
CA CYS A 29 38.61 -10.95 -5.83
C CYS A 29 39.46 -11.42 -4.64
N LEU A 30 40.42 -12.31 -4.88
CA LEU A 30 41.35 -12.78 -3.84
C LEU A 30 42.17 -11.61 -3.25
N LYS A 31 42.73 -10.74 -4.10
CA LYS A 31 43.45 -9.54 -3.65
C LYS A 31 42.54 -8.60 -2.84
N LEU A 32 41.29 -8.42 -3.27
CA LEU A 32 40.32 -7.61 -2.53
C LEU A 32 39.94 -8.24 -1.18
N ALA A 33 39.86 -9.56 -1.10
CA ALA A 33 39.60 -10.27 0.15
C ALA A 33 40.75 -10.11 1.16
N GLU A 34 42.01 -10.19 0.70
CA GLU A 34 43.18 -9.90 1.54
C GLU A 34 43.15 -8.46 2.07
N LEU A 35 42.86 -7.47 1.21
CA LEU A 35 42.73 -6.07 1.61
C LEU A 35 41.57 -5.85 2.59
N ALA A 36 40.45 -6.56 2.40
CA ALA A 36 39.31 -6.50 3.32
C ALA A 36 39.66 -7.07 4.71
N ALA A 37 40.38 -8.19 4.76
CA ALA A 37 40.84 -8.78 6.02
C ALA A 37 41.75 -7.81 6.80
N LEU A 38 42.73 -7.20 6.12
CA LEU A 38 43.59 -6.19 6.73
C LEU A 38 42.81 -4.96 7.20
N ALA A 39 41.82 -4.52 6.44
CA ALA A 39 40.99 -3.37 6.81
C ALA A 39 40.12 -3.64 8.06
N VAL A 40 39.68 -4.88 8.28
CA VAL A 40 38.93 -5.28 9.49
C VAL A 40 39.83 -5.34 10.72
N ASP A 41 41.07 -5.80 10.57
CA ASP A 41 42.05 -5.86 11.67
C ASP A 41 42.73 -4.51 11.96
N PHE A 42 42.33 -3.44 11.26
CA PHE A 42 42.81 -2.08 11.49
C PHE A 42 42.74 -1.63 12.96
N PRO A 43 41.64 -1.85 13.72
CA PRO A 43 41.58 -1.44 15.13
C PRO A 43 42.63 -2.15 16.01
N LYS A 44 43.14 -3.31 15.59
CA LYS A 44 44.15 -4.09 16.33
C LYS A 44 45.58 -3.76 15.91
N THR A 45 45.80 -3.56 14.60
CA THR A 45 47.16 -3.40 14.02
C THR A 45 47.53 -1.97 13.66
N GLY A 46 46.55 -1.07 13.55
CA GLY A 46 46.75 0.32 13.17
C GLY A 46 47.28 0.53 11.74
N LYS A 47 47.27 -0.51 10.89
CA LYS A 47 47.76 -0.45 9.50
C LYS A 47 46.63 -0.02 8.56
N ASP A 48 46.71 1.20 8.06
CA ASP A 48 45.76 1.71 7.07
C ASP A 48 45.94 1.02 5.72
N VAL A 49 44.80 0.64 5.11
CA VAL A 49 44.75 -0.04 3.81
C VAL A 49 44.12 0.90 2.80
N ILE A 50 44.84 1.16 1.71
CA ILE A 50 44.37 1.97 0.58
C ILE A 50 44.10 1.04 -0.59
N MET A 51 42.88 1.06 -1.13
CA MET A 51 42.54 0.28 -2.32
C MET A 51 43.28 0.85 -3.54
N PRO A 52 44.02 0.01 -4.30
CA PRO A 52 44.67 0.45 -5.53
C PRO A 52 43.62 0.82 -6.60
N SER A 53 43.91 1.89 -7.36
CA SER A 53 42.98 2.44 -8.36
C SER A 53 42.58 1.44 -9.47
N GLN A 54 43.40 0.42 -9.72
CA GLN A 54 43.14 -0.64 -10.70
C GLN A 54 42.00 -1.58 -10.28
N LEU A 55 41.79 -1.74 -8.97
CA LEU A 55 40.74 -2.59 -8.42
C LEU A 55 39.42 -1.83 -8.22
N LYS A 56 39.38 -0.51 -8.46
CA LYS A 56 38.16 0.28 -8.37
C LYS A 56 37.29 0.09 -9.61
N PRO A 57 36.07 -0.48 -9.49
CA PRO A 57 35.19 -0.65 -10.63
C PRO A 57 34.63 0.69 -11.12
N LYS A 58 34.51 0.83 -12.44
CA LYS A 58 33.90 1.99 -13.10
C LYS A 58 32.40 1.84 -13.29
N LEU A 59 31.95 0.60 -13.55
CA LEU A 59 30.56 0.21 -13.76
C LEU A 59 30.14 -0.74 -12.64
N TYR A 60 28.86 -0.69 -12.28
CA TYR A 60 28.25 -1.48 -11.21
C TYR A 60 27.11 -2.32 -11.78
N PRO A 61 26.82 -3.49 -11.20
CA PRO A 61 25.68 -4.28 -11.64
C PRO A 61 24.36 -3.60 -11.25
N ASP A 62 23.34 -3.85 -12.06
CA ASP A 62 21.97 -3.32 -11.93
C ASP A 62 21.33 -3.51 -10.55
N PHE A 63 21.60 -4.63 -9.88
CA PHE A 63 21.09 -4.91 -8.53
C PHE A 63 21.66 -4.01 -7.43
N MET A 64 22.75 -3.27 -7.69
CA MET A 64 23.32 -2.32 -6.71
C MET A 64 22.61 -0.94 -6.73
N GLY A 65 21.59 -0.76 -7.57
CA GLY A 65 20.73 0.43 -7.57
C GLY A 65 21.47 1.73 -7.88
N LYS A 66 22.51 1.67 -8.73
CA LYS A 66 23.20 2.86 -9.24
C LYS A 66 22.45 3.47 -10.42
N GLU A 67 22.82 4.68 -10.78
CA GLU A 67 22.27 5.37 -11.95
C GLU A 67 22.54 4.56 -13.24
N GLU A 68 21.64 4.63 -14.21
CA GLU A 68 21.67 3.78 -15.41
C GLU A 68 22.98 3.89 -16.19
N PHE A 69 23.57 5.09 -16.29
CA PHE A 69 24.83 5.31 -17.00
C PHE A 69 26.08 4.71 -16.31
N LYS A 70 25.96 4.32 -15.03
CA LYS A 70 27.01 3.62 -14.27
C LYS A 70 26.67 2.16 -14.05
N SER A 71 25.61 1.66 -14.68
CA SER A 71 25.06 0.34 -14.40
C SER A 71 25.19 -0.59 -15.61
N TYR A 72 25.40 -1.88 -15.38
CA TYR A 72 25.33 -2.92 -16.40
C TYR A 72 24.36 -4.04 -15.96
N LYS A 73 23.79 -4.74 -16.94
CA LYS A 73 22.86 -5.84 -16.69
C LYS A 73 23.65 -7.10 -16.30
N SER A 74 23.58 -7.48 -15.04
CA SER A 74 24.25 -8.69 -14.54
C SER A 74 23.60 -9.96 -15.14
N THR A 75 24.41 -10.98 -15.43
CA THR A 75 23.93 -12.28 -15.94
C THR A 75 23.77 -13.34 -14.84
N ILE A 76 24.32 -13.11 -13.65
CA ILE A 76 24.28 -14.06 -12.54
C ILE A 76 22.88 -14.15 -11.93
N ILE A 77 22.69 -15.16 -11.07
CA ILE A 77 21.43 -15.42 -10.38
C ILE A 77 20.93 -14.21 -9.58
N LEU A 78 21.83 -13.46 -8.94
CA LEU A 78 21.49 -12.28 -8.14
C LEU A 78 20.87 -11.17 -8.98
N GLY A 79 21.46 -10.85 -10.13
CA GLY A 79 20.87 -9.90 -11.06
C GLY A 79 19.51 -10.38 -11.58
N LYS A 80 19.36 -11.67 -11.88
CA LYS A 80 18.08 -12.25 -12.38
C LYS A 80 16.98 -12.12 -11.33
N LEU A 81 17.27 -12.49 -10.09
CA LEU A 81 16.34 -12.38 -8.98
C LEU A 81 15.94 -10.93 -8.72
N TYR A 82 16.91 -10.01 -8.73
CA TYR A 82 16.65 -8.59 -8.56
C TYR A 82 15.65 -8.05 -9.58
N ARG A 83 15.82 -8.40 -10.85
CA ARG A 83 14.88 -8.01 -11.92
C ARG A 83 13.50 -8.60 -11.71
N GLN A 84 13.39 -9.90 -11.44
CA GLN A 84 12.10 -10.55 -11.17
C GLN A 84 11.34 -9.91 -10.01
N VAL A 85 12.04 -9.60 -8.90
CA VAL A 85 11.42 -8.92 -7.76
C VAL A 85 11.04 -7.49 -8.12
N LYS A 86 11.92 -6.75 -8.79
CA LYS A 86 11.64 -5.37 -9.21
C LYS A 86 10.45 -5.30 -10.16
N ASP A 87 10.35 -6.23 -11.09
CA ASP A 87 9.25 -6.33 -12.04
C ASP A 87 7.95 -6.66 -11.30
N ALA A 88 7.95 -7.64 -10.39
CA ALA A 88 6.78 -7.98 -9.56
C ALA A 88 6.27 -6.80 -8.71
N TYR A 89 7.18 -6.05 -8.07
CA TYR A 89 6.80 -4.86 -7.29
C TYR A 89 6.19 -3.75 -8.15
N ASN A 90 6.63 -3.59 -9.39
CA ASN A 90 6.05 -2.62 -10.34
C ASN A 90 4.75 -3.15 -10.94
N GLU A 91 4.69 -4.47 -11.18
CA GLU A 91 3.49 -5.16 -11.65
C GLU A 91 2.40 -5.15 -10.60
N ASP A 92 2.65 -5.22 -9.29
CA ASP A 92 1.60 -5.05 -8.27
C ASP A 92 0.90 -3.67 -8.35
N VAL A 93 1.60 -2.66 -8.90
CA VAL A 93 1.02 -1.33 -9.19
C VAL A 93 0.19 -1.36 -10.48
N ALA A 94 0.59 -2.12 -11.49
CA ALA A 94 -0.10 -2.25 -12.78
C ALA A 94 -1.25 -3.29 -12.75
N ALA A 95 -1.08 -4.39 -12.03
CA ALA A 95 -2.03 -5.48 -11.80
C ALA A 95 -3.21 -5.05 -10.94
N SER A 96 -3.13 -3.90 -10.25
CA SER A 96 -4.33 -3.23 -9.70
C SER A 96 -5.36 -2.93 -10.81
N SER A 97 -4.91 -2.65 -12.04
CA SER A 97 -5.77 -2.45 -13.22
C SER A 97 -6.35 -3.77 -13.76
N GLU A 98 -5.58 -4.85 -13.75
CA GLU A 98 -6.05 -6.16 -14.25
C GLU A 98 -6.91 -6.91 -13.22
N LEU A 99 -6.63 -6.75 -11.92
CA LEU A 99 -7.47 -7.21 -10.83
C LEU A 99 -8.82 -6.47 -10.81
N ALA A 100 -8.86 -5.18 -11.18
CA ALA A 100 -10.12 -4.47 -11.41
C ALA A 100 -10.97 -5.15 -12.50
N SER A 101 -10.36 -5.76 -13.51
CA SER A 101 -11.08 -6.54 -14.53
C SER A 101 -11.59 -7.90 -14.00
N LEU A 102 -10.88 -8.52 -13.04
CA LEU A 102 -11.33 -9.72 -12.33
C LEU A 102 -12.40 -9.44 -11.26
N THR A 103 -12.45 -8.23 -10.69
CA THR A 103 -13.49 -7.85 -9.71
C THR A 103 -14.91 -7.84 -10.29
N GLY A 104 -15.07 -7.79 -11.61
CA GLY A 104 -16.36 -8.01 -12.27
C GLY A 104 -16.95 -9.42 -12.09
N ARG A 105 -16.14 -10.40 -11.63
CA ARG A 105 -16.55 -11.80 -11.44
C ARG A 105 -16.95 -12.17 -10.02
N ILE A 106 -16.78 -11.30 -9.02
CA ILE A 106 -17.22 -11.60 -7.66
C ILE A 106 -18.69 -11.17 -7.55
N PRO A 107 -19.65 -12.12 -7.49
CA PRO A 107 -21.05 -11.75 -7.35
C PRO A 107 -21.26 -11.06 -6.01
N TYR A 108 -22.05 -10.00 -6.03
CA TYR A 108 -22.44 -9.29 -4.81
C TYR A 108 -23.18 -10.25 -3.86
N ASP A 109 -22.63 -10.43 -2.66
CA ASP A 109 -23.21 -11.30 -1.65
C ASP A 109 -24.38 -10.59 -0.95
N ARG A 110 -25.60 -11.06 -1.24
CA ARG A 110 -26.83 -10.52 -0.65
C ARG A 110 -26.98 -10.89 0.82
N ASP A 111 -26.27 -11.89 1.32
CA ASP A 111 -26.34 -12.26 2.74
C ASP A 111 -25.62 -11.24 3.64
N LEU A 112 -24.75 -10.41 3.06
CA LEU A 112 -24.11 -9.27 3.71
C LEU A 112 -24.99 -8.00 3.72
N GLU A 113 -26.14 -7.98 3.03
CA GLU A 113 -27.06 -6.85 3.06
C GLU A 113 -27.75 -6.75 4.42
N ILE A 114 -27.56 -5.60 5.08
CA ILE A 114 -28.29 -5.25 6.28
C ILE A 114 -29.58 -4.53 5.86
N PRO A 115 -30.78 -5.01 6.23
CA PRO A 115 -32.02 -4.33 5.89
C PRO A 115 -32.04 -2.89 6.42
N GLY A 116 -32.36 -1.93 5.54
CA GLY A 116 -32.31 -0.50 5.86
C GLY A 116 -30.92 0.14 5.74
N SER A 117 -29.91 -0.56 5.17
CA SER A 117 -28.57 -0.02 4.93
C SER A 117 -28.56 1.22 4.03
N THR A 118 -29.50 1.31 3.09
CA THR A 118 -29.58 2.37 2.07
C THR A 118 -29.64 3.78 2.65
N THR A 119 -30.21 3.94 3.85
CA THR A 119 -30.29 5.25 4.52
C THR A 119 -28.94 5.78 4.99
N PHE A 120 -27.98 4.88 5.25
CA PHE A 120 -26.66 5.24 5.77
C PHE A 120 -25.60 5.35 4.65
N ILE A 121 -25.92 4.92 3.43
CA ILE A 121 -24.96 4.93 2.30
C ILE A 121 -24.50 6.37 2.01
N ALA A 122 -25.43 7.33 1.97
CA ALA A 122 -25.11 8.72 1.70
C ALA A 122 -24.19 9.33 2.79
N GLU A 123 -24.49 9.07 4.06
CA GLU A 123 -23.68 9.53 5.20
C GLU A 123 -22.29 8.87 5.21
N ALA A 124 -22.23 7.56 4.94
CA ALA A 124 -20.99 6.81 4.85
C ALA A 124 -20.10 7.30 3.70
N TRP A 125 -20.72 7.61 2.55
CA TRP A 125 -20.03 8.16 1.40
C TRP A 125 -19.43 9.53 1.69
N ASN A 126 -20.22 10.43 2.29
CA ASN A 126 -19.74 11.75 2.68
C ASN A 126 -18.57 11.64 3.67
N SER A 127 -18.66 10.72 4.63
CA SER A 127 -17.60 10.45 5.61
C SER A 127 -16.32 9.94 4.94
N ARG A 128 -16.44 9.05 3.95
CA ARG A 128 -15.30 8.58 3.17
C ARG A 128 -14.65 9.72 2.40
N CYS A 129 -15.45 10.53 1.68
CA CYS A 129 -14.93 11.68 0.93
C CYS A 129 -14.18 12.68 1.82
N ILE A 130 -14.65 12.93 3.04
CA ILE A 130 -13.96 13.80 4.00
C ILE A 130 -12.62 13.19 4.41
N HIS A 131 -12.60 11.89 4.75
CA HIS A 131 -11.37 11.18 5.10
C HIS A 131 -10.37 11.15 3.94
N ASP A 132 -10.81 10.82 2.73
CA ASP A 132 -9.97 10.77 1.53
C ASP A 132 -9.32 12.14 1.25
N ARG A 133 -10.09 13.22 1.37
CA ARG A 133 -9.56 14.60 1.22
C ARG A 133 -8.50 14.93 2.27
N GLN A 134 -8.75 14.58 3.53
CA GLN A 134 -7.80 14.82 4.63
C GLN A 134 -6.52 14.02 4.42
N LEU A 135 -6.64 12.75 4.02
CA LEU A 135 -5.51 11.86 3.73
C LEU A 135 -4.69 12.37 2.55
N ILE A 136 -5.31 12.72 1.42
CA ILE A 136 -4.62 13.27 0.25
C ILE A 136 -3.88 14.56 0.61
N GLY A 137 -4.50 15.45 1.39
CA GLY A 137 -3.87 16.67 1.88
C GLY A 137 -2.64 16.38 2.76
N LEU A 138 -2.73 15.39 3.64
CA LEU A 138 -1.63 14.96 4.50
C LEU A 138 -0.48 14.36 3.67
N LEU A 139 -0.78 13.48 2.72
CA LEU A 139 0.19 12.88 1.82
C LEU A 139 0.92 13.95 1.01
N GLY A 140 0.19 14.91 0.44
CA GLY A 140 0.77 16.03 -0.32
C GLY A 140 1.65 16.95 0.52
N GLN A 141 1.25 17.26 1.77
CA GLN A 141 2.03 18.14 2.65
C GLN A 141 3.39 17.55 3.04
N TYR A 142 3.44 16.23 3.25
CA TYR A 142 4.66 15.53 3.69
C TYR A 142 5.42 14.87 2.53
N ASN A 143 4.92 15.03 1.30
CA ASN A 143 5.44 14.42 0.09
C ASN A 143 5.59 12.89 0.23
N VAL A 144 4.53 12.26 0.75
CA VAL A 144 4.40 10.81 0.85
C VAL A 144 3.51 10.31 -0.28
N ASN A 145 3.94 9.26 -0.98
CA ASN A 145 3.28 8.85 -2.22
C ASN A 145 2.08 7.92 -2.00
N ARG A 146 2.02 7.27 -0.83
CA ARG A 146 1.23 6.07 -0.59
C ARG A 146 0.62 6.07 0.81
N GLU A 147 -0.64 5.64 0.91
CA GLU A 147 -1.36 5.58 2.19
C GLU A 147 -0.75 4.51 3.11
N GLU A 148 -0.35 3.38 2.54
CA GLU A 148 0.23 2.25 3.25
C GLU A 148 1.47 2.62 4.06
N GLU A 149 2.29 3.57 3.57
CA GLU A 149 3.48 4.07 4.27
C GLU A 149 3.10 4.80 5.58
N VAL A 150 2.01 5.55 5.56
CA VAL A 150 1.53 6.33 6.71
C VAL A 150 0.81 5.43 7.70
N VAL A 151 0.00 4.50 7.21
CA VAL A 151 -0.74 3.52 8.04
C VAL A 151 0.22 2.61 8.81
N THR A 152 1.23 2.07 8.12
CA THR A 152 2.22 1.17 8.72
C THR A 152 3.29 1.92 9.52
N GLY A 153 3.42 3.23 9.29
CA GLY A 153 4.45 4.08 9.90
C GLY A 153 5.85 3.89 9.29
N HIS A 154 5.96 3.12 8.21
CA HIS A 154 7.21 2.88 7.50
C HIS A 154 7.27 3.73 6.22
N ILE A 155 7.90 4.90 6.34
CA ILE A 155 7.93 5.92 5.28
C ILE A 155 9.28 5.86 4.54
N TRP A 156 9.22 5.52 3.26
CA TRP A 156 10.36 5.45 2.34
C TRP A 156 10.32 6.52 1.25
N SER A 157 9.16 7.10 0.94
CA SER A 157 9.03 8.04 -0.19
C SER A 157 9.42 9.48 0.14
N MET A 158 9.63 9.80 1.41
CA MET A 158 9.97 11.16 1.86
C MET A 158 11.28 11.70 1.24
N PRO A 159 11.38 13.02 0.99
CA PRO A 159 12.62 13.65 0.56
C PRO A 159 13.78 13.40 1.53
N LYS A 160 14.98 13.19 0.98
CA LYS A 160 16.21 13.00 1.76
C LYS A 160 16.59 14.31 2.46
N ASN A 161 16.28 14.42 3.75
CA ASN A 161 16.66 15.53 4.62
C ASN A 161 17.72 15.09 5.65
N SER A 162 18.26 16.04 6.42
CA SER A 162 19.08 15.72 7.60
C SER A 162 18.36 14.73 8.52
N SER A 163 19.07 13.74 9.05
CA SER A 163 18.50 12.65 9.88
C SER A 163 17.63 13.16 11.03
N LYS A 164 18.02 14.25 11.68
CA LYS A 164 17.23 14.91 12.73
C LYS A 164 15.90 15.47 12.21
N LYS A 165 15.96 16.25 11.12
CA LYS A 165 14.77 16.85 10.48
C LYS A 165 13.82 15.78 9.94
N GLN A 166 14.35 14.69 9.40
CA GLN A 166 13.54 13.57 8.91
C GLN A 166 12.84 12.84 10.06
N GLY A 167 13.51 12.66 11.20
CA GLY A 167 12.89 12.11 12.41
C GLY A 167 11.72 12.95 12.92
N GLU A 168 11.91 14.27 13.05
CA GLU A 168 10.85 15.20 13.46
C GLU A 168 9.66 15.19 12.49
N LEU A 169 9.93 15.14 11.18
CA LEU A 169 8.90 15.13 10.16
C LEU A 169 8.07 13.82 10.20
N LYS A 170 8.73 12.68 10.43
CA LYS A 170 8.06 11.38 10.62
C LYS A 170 7.18 11.39 11.87
N GLU A 171 7.68 11.94 12.98
CA GLU A 171 6.90 12.08 14.22
C GLU A 171 5.67 12.96 14.00
N ARG A 172 5.81 14.12 13.33
CA ARG A 172 4.68 15.00 13.02
C ARG A 172 3.63 14.33 12.14
N LEU A 173 4.07 13.60 11.12
CA LEU A 173 3.18 12.85 10.24
C LEU A 173 2.41 11.76 11.01
N LYS A 174 3.09 11.00 11.87
CA LYS A 174 2.44 10.00 12.74
C LYS A 174 1.39 10.61 13.67
N HIS A 175 1.70 11.76 14.27
CA HIS A 175 0.77 12.48 15.14
C HIS A 175 -0.45 13.00 14.35
N ALA A 176 -0.22 13.59 13.18
CA ALA A 176 -1.28 14.10 12.31
C ALA A 176 -2.21 12.98 11.82
N TYR A 177 -1.65 11.85 11.37
CA TYR A 177 -2.42 10.67 11.00
C TYR A 177 -3.22 10.09 12.18
N SER A 178 -2.60 10.02 13.36
CA SER A 178 -3.30 9.55 14.58
C SER A 178 -4.43 10.48 15.00
N ALA A 179 -4.29 11.79 14.81
CA ALA A 179 -5.33 12.78 15.09
C ALA A 179 -6.52 12.63 14.11
N MET A 180 -6.21 12.54 12.81
CA MET A 180 -7.21 12.27 11.76
C MET A 180 -7.97 10.97 12.04
N ARG A 181 -7.26 9.88 12.35
CA ARG A 181 -7.86 8.58 12.69
C ARG A 181 -8.76 8.65 13.92
N LYS A 182 -8.41 9.44 14.95
CA LYS A 182 -9.27 9.64 16.12
C LYS A 182 -10.56 10.37 15.77
N GLU A 183 -10.50 11.34 14.86
CA GLU A 183 -11.67 12.08 14.40
C GLU A 183 -12.62 11.18 13.60
N SER A 184 -12.08 10.35 12.69
CA SER A 184 -12.84 9.31 12.01
C SER A 184 -13.32 8.21 12.97
N GLY A 185 -12.59 7.95 14.06
CA GLY A 185 -13.00 7.05 15.14
C GLY A 185 -14.21 7.55 15.93
N LYS A 186 -14.50 8.86 15.97
CA LYS A 186 -15.73 9.38 16.57
C LYS A 186 -16.98 8.95 15.80
N PHE A 187 -16.85 8.67 14.49
CA PHE A 187 -17.92 8.05 13.70
C PHE A 187 -18.19 6.60 14.15
N SER A 188 -17.21 5.89 14.71
CA SER A 188 -17.43 4.56 15.33
C SER A 188 -18.45 4.64 16.46
N SER A 189 -18.44 5.71 17.27
CA SER A 189 -19.45 5.96 18.31
C SER A 189 -20.87 6.09 17.73
N ILE A 190 -21.00 6.77 16.59
CA ILE A 190 -22.25 6.96 15.85
C ILE A 190 -22.70 5.62 15.24
N TRP A 191 -21.77 4.87 14.64
CA TRP A 191 -21.99 3.51 14.14
C TRP A 191 -22.37 2.52 15.24
N THR A 192 -21.79 2.59 16.44
CA THR A 192 -22.24 1.78 17.59
C THR A 192 -23.63 2.16 18.04
N ARG A 193 -24.01 3.45 18.03
CA ARG A 193 -25.40 3.87 18.31
C ARG A 193 -26.37 3.35 17.25
N ILE A 194 -25.98 3.37 15.98
CA ILE A 194 -26.75 2.81 14.86
C ILE A 194 -26.85 1.28 14.97
N LEU A 195 -25.76 0.57 15.28
CA LEU A 195 -25.72 -0.88 15.50
C LEU A 195 -26.56 -1.32 16.71
N ILE A 196 -26.49 -0.58 17.82
CA ILE A 196 -27.33 -0.82 19.01
C ILE A 196 -28.81 -0.63 18.66
N ASN A 197 -29.15 0.40 17.87
CA ASN A 197 -30.52 0.63 17.39
C ASN A 197 -30.99 -0.45 16.40
N LEU A 198 -30.12 -0.93 15.50
CA LEU A 198 -30.39 -2.04 14.59
C LEU A 198 -30.57 -3.39 15.32
N GLN A 199 -29.77 -3.66 16.36
CA GLN A 199 -29.96 -4.82 17.24
C GLN A 199 -31.29 -4.75 18.01
N ARG A 200 -31.71 -3.55 18.44
CA ARG A 200 -33.04 -3.31 19.03
C ARG A 200 -34.17 -3.59 18.04
N MET A 201 -34.06 -3.14 16.78
CA MET A 201 -35.06 -3.44 15.74
C MET A 201 -35.14 -4.93 15.37
N LYS A 202 -33.99 -5.63 15.29
CA LYS A 202 -33.97 -7.09 15.08
C LYS A 202 -34.62 -7.86 16.25
N ARG A 203 -34.46 -7.39 17.51
CA ARG A 203 -35.15 -7.96 18.69
C ARG A 203 -36.67 -7.78 18.64
N ILE A 204 -37.17 -6.62 18.19
CA ILE A 204 -38.61 -6.33 18.07
C ILE A 204 -39.25 -7.16 16.93
N SER A 205 -38.53 -7.39 15.84
CA SER A 205 -38.98 -8.26 14.75
C SER A 205 -39.09 -9.74 15.18
N CYS A 206 -38.12 -10.25 15.97
CA CYS A 206 -38.13 -11.63 16.46
C CYS A 206 -39.27 -11.91 17.47
N THR A 207 -39.63 -10.95 18.32
CA THR A 207 -40.77 -11.08 19.25
C THR A 207 -42.12 -11.04 18.53
N ASN A 208 -42.25 -10.23 17.46
CA ASN A 208 -43.45 -10.23 16.61
C ASN A 208 -43.57 -11.50 15.75
N ARG A 209 -42.46 -12.12 15.33
CA ARG A 209 -42.47 -13.40 14.60
C ARG A 209 -42.89 -14.59 15.48
N LYS A 210 -42.50 -14.61 16.77
CA LYS A 210 -42.99 -15.62 17.73
C LYS A 210 -44.48 -15.49 18.06
N ARG A 211 -45.05 -14.27 18.03
CA ARG A 211 -46.50 -14.08 18.24
C ARG A 211 -47.36 -14.51 17.05
N ARG A 212 -46.84 -14.45 15.82
CA ARG A 212 -47.59 -14.84 14.60
C ARG A 212 -47.63 -16.34 14.33
N HIS A 213 -46.78 -17.14 14.96
CA HIS A 213 -46.78 -18.61 14.82
C HIS A 213 -47.55 -19.35 15.94
N GLY A 214 -48.33 -18.63 16.76
CA GLY A 214 -49.14 -19.21 17.84
C GLY A 214 -50.61 -19.50 17.51
N THR A 215 -51.13 -19.11 16.34
CA THR A 215 -52.52 -19.38 15.97
C THR A 215 -52.64 -19.62 14.46
N SER A 216 -52.63 -20.89 14.06
CA SER A 216 -52.91 -21.33 12.70
C SER A 216 -54.41 -21.53 12.51
N ARG A 217 -55.03 -20.80 11.56
CA ARG A 217 -56.08 -21.32 10.68
C ARG A 217 -56.01 -20.59 9.33
N PRO A 218 -56.09 -21.30 8.18
CA PRO A 218 -56.02 -20.69 6.87
C PRO A 218 -57.42 -20.36 6.36
N ASP A 219 -57.59 -19.21 5.71
CA ASP A 219 -58.68 -18.98 4.76
C ASP A 219 -58.30 -17.98 3.66
N HIS A 220 -59.01 -18.12 2.55
CA HIS A 220 -58.79 -17.72 1.16
C HIS A 220 -58.55 -16.24 0.80
N MET A 221 -57.85 -16.07 -0.33
CA MET A 221 -57.93 -15.04 -1.40
C MET A 221 -57.95 -13.53 -1.07
N ALA A 222 -56.96 -12.79 -1.61
CA ALA A 222 -57.19 -11.56 -2.39
C ALA A 222 -55.94 -11.09 -3.17
N ARG A 223 -56.19 -10.60 -4.38
CA ARG A 223 -55.31 -10.02 -5.39
C ARG A 223 -54.93 -8.57 -5.02
N ALA A 224 -53.71 -8.11 -5.31
CA ALA A 224 -53.47 -6.70 -5.68
C ALA A 224 -52.12 -6.51 -6.37
N SER A 225 -52.19 -6.10 -7.63
CA SER A 225 -51.11 -5.63 -8.50
C SER A 225 -50.91 -4.13 -8.32
N SER A 226 -49.75 -3.68 -7.86
CA SER A 226 -49.20 -2.34 -8.17
C SER A 226 -47.75 -2.27 -7.68
N GLY A 227 -46.82 -1.80 -8.51
CA GLY A 227 -45.42 -1.62 -8.10
C GLY A 227 -44.33 -2.01 -9.10
N LYS A 228 -44.69 -2.30 -10.36
CA LYS A 228 -43.69 -2.62 -11.42
C LYS A 228 -43.22 -1.41 -12.24
N GLY A 229 -43.73 -0.21 -11.97
CA GLY A 229 -43.36 1.05 -12.66
C GLY A 229 -42.19 1.78 -12.01
N LEU A 230 -42.26 2.08 -10.71
CA LEU A 230 -41.26 2.94 -10.04
C LEU A 230 -39.84 2.36 -9.94
N LYS A 231 -39.67 1.04 -9.99
CA LYS A 231 -38.35 0.41 -9.86
C LYS A 231 -37.47 0.58 -11.11
N ARG A 232 -38.07 0.81 -12.29
CA ARG A 232 -37.30 1.07 -13.52
C ARG A 232 -36.92 2.54 -13.71
N GLU A 233 -37.63 3.46 -13.06
CA GLU A 233 -37.33 4.90 -13.08
C GLU A 233 -36.14 5.23 -12.15
N LEU A 234 -36.08 4.59 -10.96
CA LEU A 234 -35.00 4.80 -9.98
C LEU A 234 -33.64 4.22 -10.43
N ASP A 235 -33.65 3.07 -11.12
CA ASP A 235 -32.41 2.47 -11.65
C ASP A 235 -31.82 3.30 -12.81
N LYS A 236 -32.65 4.05 -13.56
CA LYS A 236 -32.19 4.96 -14.61
C LYS A 236 -31.64 6.27 -14.07
N LEU A 237 -32.23 6.81 -13.00
CA LEU A 237 -31.77 8.07 -12.40
C LEU A 237 -30.46 7.89 -11.60
N GLY A 238 -30.31 6.76 -10.90
CA GLY A 238 -29.09 6.46 -10.14
C GLY A 238 -27.85 6.22 -11.01
N GLY A 239 -28.01 5.62 -12.20
CA GLY A 239 -26.89 5.42 -13.12
C GLY A 239 -26.35 6.72 -13.74
N LEU A 240 -27.25 7.65 -14.08
CA LEU A 240 -26.91 8.92 -14.75
C LEU A 240 -26.24 9.95 -13.83
N GLU A 241 -26.51 9.94 -12.52
CA GLU A 241 -25.83 10.82 -11.55
C GLU A 241 -24.42 10.33 -11.18
N ILE A 242 -24.20 9.01 -11.22
CA ILE A 242 -22.89 8.40 -10.95
C ILE A 242 -21.95 8.61 -12.16
N GLU A 243 -22.45 8.52 -13.39
CA GLU A 243 -21.66 8.83 -14.59
C GLU A 243 -21.28 10.32 -14.69
N LYS A 244 -22.19 11.23 -14.33
CA LYS A 244 -21.91 12.69 -14.34
C LYS A 244 -20.87 13.11 -13.31
N SER A 245 -20.84 12.45 -12.16
CA SER A 245 -19.84 12.73 -11.11
C SER A 245 -18.46 12.13 -11.44
N TYR A 246 -18.41 11.03 -12.21
CA TYR A 246 -17.16 10.49 -12.75
C TYR A 246 -16.61 11.33 -13.91
N LEU A 247 -17.45 11.84 -14.82
CA LEU A 247 -17.02 12.71 -15.92
C LEU A 247 -16.52 14.08 -15.43
N ALA A 248 -17.11 14.64 -14.38
CA ALA A 248 -16.64 15.88 -13.77
C ALA A 248 -15.26 15.79 -13.09
N LEU A 249 -14.78 14.58 -12.79
CA LEU A 249 -13.43 14.33 -12.24
C LEU A 249 -12.37 14.13 -13.33
N LEU A 250 -12.75 13.84 -14.58
CA LEU A 250 -11.82 13.66 -15.71
C LEU A 250 -11.54 14.97 -16.46
N ASP A 251 -12.36 16.01 -16.31
CA ASP A 251 -12.19 17.33 -16.94
C ASP A 251 -11.35 18.34 -16.10
N TYR A 252 -10.83 17.94 -14.95
CA TYR A 252 -9.93 18.75 -14.10
C TYR A 252 -8.49 18.19 -14.06
N GLY A 253 -8.01 17.70 -15.22
CA GLY A 253 -6.60 17.41 -15.50
C GLY A 253 -5.87 18.61 -16.10
#